data_AF-A0A434SMU4-F1
#
_entry.id   AF-A0A434SMU4-F1
#
_cell.length_a   1.000
_cell.length_b   1.000
_cell.length_c   1.000
_cell.angle_alpha   90.00
_cell.angle_beta   90.00
_cell.angle_gamma   90.00
#
_symmetry.space_group_name_H-M   'P 1'
#
loop_
_entity.id
_entity.type
_entity.pdbx_description
1 polymer ?
#
loop_
_entity_poly.entity_id
_entity_poly.type
_entity_poly.pdbx_seq_one_letter_code
_entity_poly.pdbx_strand_id
1 'polypeptide(L)' 'FEAADKRVAWEIVSGLNVRINQLRSMTIASANRREPAIAEMNAIMDAIRARKPQEAEAAARRHVESAWKIARDKLRLDPL' A
#
# COMPACT_ATOMS: atom_id res chain seq x y z
N PHE A 1 0.40 -9.65 -10.97
CA PHE A 1 -0.72 -9.65 -11.93
C PHE A 1 -0.57 -10.76 -12.95
N GLU A 2 0.59 -10.88 -13.61
CA GLU A 2 0.90 -11.98 -14.53
C GLU A 2 0.78 -13.37 -13.88
N ALA A 3 1.41 -13.57 -12.73
CA ALA A 3 1.34 -14.85 -11.98
C ALA A 3 -0.09 -15.26 -11.53
N ALA A 4 -1.07 -14.36 -11.62
CA ALA A 4 -2.47 -14.61 -11.27
C ALA A 4 -3.41 -14.51 -12.48
N ASP A 5 -2.85 -14.37 -13.69
CA ASP A 5 -3.57 -14.14 -14.95
C ASP A 5 -4.61 -13.01 -14.89
N LYS A 6 -4.23 -11.87 -14.29
CA LYS A 6 -5.10 -10.69 -14.09
C LYS A 6 -4.67 -9.51 -14.95
N ARG A 7 -4.77 -9.65 -16.28
CA ARG A 7 -4.36 -8.62 -17.26
C ARG A 7 -5.16 -7.32 -17.15
N VAL A 8 -6.49 -7.38 -17.01
CA VAL A 8 -7.33 -6.18 -16.84
C VAL A 8 -6.97 -5.42 -15.56
N ALA A 9 -6.71 -6.12 -14.46
CA ALA A 9 -6.32 -5.48 -13.21
C ALA A 9 -4.93 -4.83 -13.30
N TRP A 10 -4.02 -5.38 -14.13
CA TRP A 10 -2.73 -4.76 -14.41
C TRP A 10 -2.86 -3.41 -15.12
N GLU A 11 -3.75 -3.30 -16.11
CA GLU A 11 -3.98 -2.03 -16.83
C GLU A 11 -4.49 -0.94 -15.87
N ILE A 12 -5.42 -1.30 -14.98
CA ILE A 12 -5.94 -0.38 -13.95
C ILE A 12 -4.81 0.09 -13.03
N VAL A 13 -4.01 -0.83 -12.48
CA VAL A 13 -2.90 -0.47 -11.58
C VAL A 13 -1.84 0.36 -12.31
N SER A 14 -1.57 0.08 -13.58
CA SER A 14 -0.64 0.87 -14.40
C SER A 14 -1.12 2.32 -14.53
N GLY A 15 -2.41 2.55 -14.76
CA GLY A 15 -3.00 3.90 -14.79
C GLY A 15 -2.97 4.63 -13.43
N LEU A 16 -2.77 3.91 -12.33
CA LEU A 16 -2.66 4.46 -10.98
C LEU A 16 -1.21 4.64 -10.48
N ASN A 17 -0.21 4.15 -11.22
CA ASN A 17 1.18 4.08 -10.78
C ASN A 17 1.72 5.46 -10.33
N VAL A 18 1.43 6.53 -11.06
CA VAL A 18 1.82 7.90 -10.68
C VAL A 18 1.25 8.29 -9.31
N ARG A 19 -0.05 8.02 -9.08
CA ARG A 19 -0.73 8.34 -7.81
C ARG A 19 -0.20 7.50 -6.65
N ILE A 20 0.13 6.23 -6.90
CA ILE A 20 0.77 5.33 -5.92
C ILE A 20 2.16 5.88 -5.54
N ASN A 21 2.95 6.31 -6.51
CA ASN A 21 4.27 6.89 -6.26
C ASN A 21 4.19 8.21 -5.50
N GLN A 22 3.19 9.05 -5.80
CA GLN A 22 2.92 10.28 -5.05
C GLN A 22 2.58 9.98 -3.58
N LEU A 23 1.65 9.04 -3.32
CA LEU A 23 1.31 8.61 -1.96
C LEU A 23 2.54 8.09 -1.21
N ARG A 24 3.37 7.28 -1.88
CA ARG A 24 4.63 6.79 -1.29
C ARG A 24 5.57 7.94 -0.94
N SER A 25 5.78 8.88 -1.86
CA SER A 25 6.64 10.05 -1.63
C SER A 25 6.17 10.87 -0.42
N MET A 26 4.87 11.12 -0.31
CA MET A 26 4.29 11.86 0.81
C MET A 26 4.49 11.15 2.16
N THR A 27 4.58 9.82 2.18
CA THR A 27 4.51 9.05 3.42
C THR A 27 5.85 8.48 3.88
N ILE A 28 6.77 8.18 2.95
CA ILE A 28 8.02 7.42 3.22
C ILE A 28 8.98 8.11 4.18
N ALA A 29 9.02 9.45 4.19
CA ALA A 29 9.87 10.23 5.09
C ALA A 29 9.26 10.46 6.49
N SER A 30 8.03 9.98 6.74
CA SER A 30 7.37 10.19 8.03
C SER A 30 8.00 9.30 9.10
N ALA A 31 8.39 9.87 10.23
CA ALA A 31 9.13 9.17 11.30
C ALA A 31 8.42 7.90 11.78
N ASN A 32 7.08 7.89 11.78
CA ASN A 32 6.24 6.78 12.18
C ASN A 32 5.89 5.80 11.04
N ARG A 33 6.49 5.90 9.84
CA ARG A 33 6.12 5.04 8.70
C ARG A 33 7.02 3.82 8.52
N ARG A 34 8.33 3.95 8.72
CA ARG A 34 9.33 2.97 8.24
C ARG A 34 9.11 1.57 8.83
N GLU A 35 9.08 1.44 10.15
CA GLU A 35 8.92 0.14 10.81
C GLU A 35 7.53 -0.47 10.55
N PRO A 36 6.41 0.26 10.70
CA PRO A 36 5.09 -0.27 10.34
C PRO A 36 4.99 -0.69 8.87
N ALA A 37 5.60 0.04 7.93
CA ALA A 37 5.59 -0.31 6.52
C ALA A 37 6.23 -1.67 6.27
N ILE A 38 7.38 -1.93 6.90
CA ILE A 38 8.09 -3.20 6.78
C ILE A 38 7.26 -4.33 7.37
N ALA A 39 6.69 -4.13 8.56
CA ALA A 39 5.83 -5.13 9.20
C ALA A 39 4.58 -5.45 8.37
N GLU A 40 3.92 -4.44 7.80
CA GLU A 40 2.75 -4.60 6.92
C GLU A 40 3.12 -5.38 5.64
N MET A 41 4.26 -5.06 5.00
CA MET A 41 4.71 -5.78 3.80
C MET A 41 5.05 -7.23 4.11
N ASN A 42 5.69 -7.50 5.25
CA ASN A 42 5.96 -8.87 5.70
C ASN A 42 4.66 -9.66 5.92
N ALA A 43 3.65 -9.05 6.56
CA ALA A 43 2.36 -9.68 6.78
C ALA A 43 1.65 -10.09 5.46
N ILE A 44 1.76 -9.27 4.41
CA ILE A 44 1.24 -9.62 3.07
C ILE A 44 1.97 -10.86 2.54
N MET A 45 3.31 -10.86 2.59
CA MET A 45 4.11 -11.95 2.07
C MET A 45 3.89 -13.25 2.85
N ASP A 46 3.74 -13.18 4.17
CA ASP A 46 3.52 -14.34 5.02
C ASP A 46 2.13 -14.96 4.76
N ALA A 47 1.10 -14.13 4.58
CA ALA A 47 -0.24 -14.62 4.22
C ALA A 47 -0.26 -15.28 2.83
N ILE A 48 0.48 -14.72 1.85
CA ILE A 48 0.62 -15.32 0.52
C ILE A 48 1.32 -16.69 0.61
N ARG A 49 2.45 -16.77 1.35
CA ARG A 49 3.19 -18.03 1.54
C ARG A 49 2.35 -19.08 2.25
N ALA A 50 1.57 -18.68 3.24
CA ALA A 50 0.65 -19.55 3.96
C ALA A 50 -0.61 -19.94 3.16
N ARG A 51 -0.77 -19.45 1.92
CA ARG A 51 -1.94 -19.66 1.06
C ARG A 51 -3.25 -19.23 1.71
N LYS A 52 -3.23 -18.08 2.39
CA LYS A 52 -4.38 -17.49 3.07
C LYS A 52 -4.87 -16.25 2.34
N PRO A 53 -5.72 -16.39 1.31
CA PRO A 53 -6.04 -15.28 0.41
C PRO A 53 -6.78 -14.13 1.10
N GLN A 54 -7.69 -14.41 2.04
CA GLN A 54 -8.40 -13.38 2.80
C GLN A 54 -7.46 -12.61 3.73
N GLU A 55 -6.50 -13.28 4.37
CA GLU A 55 -5.50 -12.62 5.21
C GLU A 55 -4.56 -11.74 4.38
N ALA A 56 -4.16 -12.20 3.19
CA ALA A 56 -3.32 -11.42 2.27
C ALA A 56 -4.04 -10.16 1.77
N GLU A 57 -5.31 -10.28 1.39
CA GLU A 57 -6.14 -9.13 0.99
C GLU A 57 -6.32 -8.13 2.13
N ALA A 58 -6.66 -8.61 3.34
CA ALA A 58 -6.78 -7.76 4.51
C ALA A 58 -5.45 -7.06 4.88
N ALA A 59 -4.31 -7.75 4.77
CA ALA A 59 -3.00 -7.17 5.02
C ALA A 59 -2.65 -6.09 3.98
N ALA A 60 -2.92 -6.34 2.70
CA ALA A 60 -2.68 -5.36 1.63
C ALA A 60 -3.56 -4.11 1.80
N ARG A 61 -4.83 -4.28 2.17
CA ARG A 61 -5.74 -3.18 2.47
C ARG A 61 -5.24 -2.32 3.63
N ARG A 62 -4.86 -2.96 4.75
CA ARG A 62 -4.28 -2.27 5.92
C ARG A 62 -3.03 -1.46 5.56
N HIS A 63 -2.15 -2.00 4.72
CA HIS A 63 -0.94 -1.31 4.27
C HIS A 63 -1.25 0.01 3.54
N VAL A 64 -2.22 -0.03 2.62
CA VAL A 64 -2.64 1.17 1.87
C VAL A 64 -3.35 2.18 2.78
N GLU A 65 -4.23 1.71 3.66
CA GLU A 65 -4.94 2.57 4.63
C GLU A 65 -4.00 3.26 5.62
N SER A 66 -2.95 2.56 6.08
CA SER A 66 -1.91 3.11 6.96
C SER A 66 -1.18 4.28 6.29
N ALA A 67 -0.77 4.12 5.03
CA ALA A 67 -0.17 5.20 4.25
C ALA A 67 -1.16 6.36 4.03
N TRP A 68 -2.43 6.06 3.70
CA TRP A 68 -3.46 7.08 3.51
C TRP A 68 -3.67 7.96 4.75
N LYS A 69 -3.72 7.37 5.95
CA LYS A 69 -3.89 8.14 7.20
C LYS A 69 -2.80 9.19 7.35
N ILE A 70 -1.54 8.81 7.12
CA ILE A 70 -0.39 9.73 7.20
C ILE A 70 -0.51 10.85 6.14
N ALA A 71 -0.83 10.49 4.89
CA ALA A 71 -0.97 11.47 3.82
C ALA A 71 -2.11 12.46 4.08
N ARG A 72 -3.26 11.97 4.56
CA ARG A 72 -4.40 12.79 4.94
C ARG A 72 -4.06 13.77 6.06
N ASP A 73 -3.31 13.32 7.06
CA ASP A 73 -2.92 14.17 8.19
C ASP A 73 -1.92 15.25 7.72
N LYS A 74 -0.99 14.93 6.81
CA LYS A 74 -0.13 15.94 6.17
C LYS A 74 -0.91 16.97 5.36
N LEU A 75 -1.83 16.54 4.50
CA LEU A 75 -2.66 17.44 3.68
C LEU A 75 -3.59 18.34 4.50
N ARG A 76 -3.92 17.96 5.74
CA ARG A 76 -4.68 18.80 6.66
C ARG A 76 -3.83 19.87 7.34
N LEU A 77 -2.52 19.60 7.49
CA LEU A 77 -1.57 20.48 8.17
C LEU A 77 -0.87 21.46 7.22
N ASP A 78 -0.90 21.21 5.91
CA ASP A 78 -0.52 22.16 4.86
C ASP A 78 -1.79 22.79 4.26
N PRO A 79 -2.29 23.94 4.77
CA PRO A 79 -3.28 24.70 4.05
C PRO A 79 -2.60 25.31 2.81
N LEU A 80 -3.26 25.17 1.66
CA LEU A 80 -2.89 25.84 0.41
C LEU A 80 -2.70 27.35 0.61
#